data_AF-A0A847ZRY7-F1
#
_entry.id   AF-A0A847ZRY7-F1
#
_cell.length_a   1.000
_cell.length_b   1.000
_cell.length_c   1.000
_cell.angle_alpha   90.00
_cell.angle_beta   90.00
_cell.angle_gamma   90.00
#
_symmetry.space_group_name_H-M   'P 1'
#
loop_
_entity.id
_entity.type
_entity.pdbx_description
1 polymer ?
#
loop_
_entity_poly.entity_id
_entity_poly.type
_entity_poly.pdbx_seq_one_letter_code
_entity_poly.pdbx_strand_id
1 'polypeptide(L)'
;VDEETTCKSLWPAESDAIIKAGFSILTIFQHENSDPETFLDKSRGAKDAREAIKLAAANGQPAGSAIYFAVDGVDQTIKDSVFEWRVNKGQVVQPARKKRLLKADPSFRKHIKFYERFRLYHKAKFGKHAEAVSHRDMLPFVDHYFREVNRVLKADGRYRIGVYGSGMVCSYVRGKNLAEFCWLAMSTGWPGTKEYFAGGKWNLVQQHSTFCKNWQFNGRETARFDFNRMKGGDIGQWSKKGKVTPAPGLPAKCKPSW
;
A
#
# COMPACT_ATOMS: atom_id res chain seq x y z
N VAL A 1 17.42 -3.78 -7.59
CA VAL A 1 17.07 -3.36 -6.22
C VAL A 1 17.32 -1.87 -6.21
N ASP A 2 16.26 -1.07 -6.31
CA ASP A 2 16.41 0.38 -6.18
C ASP A 2 16.76 0.71 -4.71
N GLU A 3 17.33 1.88 -4.46
CA GLU A 3 17.79 2.27 -3.12
C GLU A 3 16.62 2.38 -2.11
N GLU A 4 15.38 2.55 -2.59
CA GLU A 4 14.19 2.75 -1.77
C GLU A 4 13.66 1.45 -1.12
N THR A 5 13.87 0.29 -1.76
CA THR A 5 13.45 -1.03 -1.24
C THR A 5 14.38 -1.60 -0.15
N THR A 6 15.55 -0.98 0.07
CA THR A 6 16.60 -1.57 0.92
C THR A 6 16.45 -1.30 2.42
N CYS A 7 15.76 -0.23 2.81
CA CYS A 7 15.61 0.18 4.21
C CYS A 7 14.19 0.06 4.77
N LYS A 8 13.23 -0.29 3.92
CA LYS A 8 11.81 -0.48 4.28
C LYS A 8 11.37 -1.94 4.10
N SER A 9 12.30 -2.87 4.35
CA SER A 9 12.08 -4.31 4.32
C SER A 9 12.35 -4.90 5.70
N LEU A 10 11.62 -5.95 6.08
CA LEU A 10 11.91 -6.74 7.27
C LEU A 10 13.18 -7.56 7.05
N TRP A 11 14.09 -7.55 8.00
CA TRP A 11 15.35 -8.30 7.92
C TRP A 11 15.26 -9.63 8.64
N PRO A 12 16.03 -10.66 8.23
CA PRO A 12 16.01 -11.96 8.90
C PRO A 12 16.28 -11.84 10.42
N ALA A 13 17.26 -11.02 10.83
CA ALA A 13 17.55 -10.80 12.24
C ALA A 13 16.41 -10.08 12.99
N GLU A 14 15.68 -9.18 12.33
CA GLU A 14 14.51 -8.51 12.91
C GLU A 14 13.35 -9.49 13.09
N SER A 15 13.06 -10.31 12.08
CA SER A 15 12.01 -11.33 12.19
C SER A 15 12.36 -12.37 13.26
N ASP A 16 13.64 -12.73 13.44
CA ASP A 16 14.09 -13.57 14.56
C ASP A 16 13.83 -12.92 15.91
N ALA A 17 14.17 -11.63 16.05
CA ALA A 17 13.96 -10.89 17.30
C ALA A 17 12.47 -10.76 17.65
N ILE A 18 11.62 -10.44 16.67
CA ILE A 18 10.16 -10.31 16.85
C ILE A 18 9.56 -11.65 17.31
N ILE A 19 9.92 -12.76 16.65
CA ILE A 19 9.44 -14.10 17.02
C ILE A 19 9.96 -14.52 18.39
N LYS A 20 11.25 -14.29 18.69
CA LYS A 20 11.84 -14.62 19.99
C LYS A 20 11.17 -13.86 21.13
N ALA A 21 10.70 -12.64 20.87
CA ALA A 21 9.93 -11.84 21.82
C ALA A 21 8.46 -12.30 21.96
N GLY A 22 8.03 -13.34 21.25
CA GLY A 22 6.70 -13.93 21.35
C GLY A 22 5.64 -13.26 20.47
N PHE A 23 6.03 -12.36 19.56
CA PHE A 23 5.11 -11.70 18.63
C PHE A 23 4.89 -12.53 17.36
N SER A 24 3.71 -12.36 16.77
CA SER A 24 3.42 -12.79 15.40
C SER A 24 3.68 -11.66 14.41
N ILE A 25 3.96 -12.02 13.16
CA ILE A 25 4.25 -11.10 12.06
C ILE A 25 3.15 -11.20 11.01
N LEU A 26 2.71 -10.06 10.50
CA LEU A 26 1.94 -9.92 9.25
C LEU A 26 2.79 -9.18 8.23
N THR A 27 2.80 -9.67 7.00
CA THR A 27 3.65 -9.11 5.94
C THR A 27 2.82 -8.25 5.00
N ILE A 28 3.27 -7.02 4.75
CA ILE A 28 2.72 -6.11 3.74
C ILE A 28 3.81 -5.71 2.75
N PHE A 29 3.48 -5.67 1.47
CA PHE A 29 4.33 -5.17 0.41
C PHE A 29 3.78 -3.84 -0.12
N GLN A 30 4.59 -2.79 0.01
CA GLN A 30 4.26 -1.42 -0.39
C GLN A 30 5.47 -0.78 -1.09
N HIS A 31 5.36 -0.60 -2.41
CA HIS A 31 6.36 0.09 -3.24
C HIS A 31 5.63 0.95 -4.28
N GLU A 32 5.84 2.27 -4.23
CA GLU A 32 5.18 3.28 -5.09
C GLU A 32 3.66 3.13 -5.28
N ASN A 33 2.96 2.65 -4.26
CA ASN A 33 1.57 2.19 -4.35
C ASN A 33 0.49 3.26 -4.10
N SER A 34 0.91 4.50 -3.89
CA SER A 34 0.04 5.65 -3.63
C SER A 34 -0.04 6.60 -4.83
N ASP A 35 0.66 6.27 -5.90
CA ASP A 35 0.62 6.98 -7.18
C ASP A 35 -0.28 6.20 -8.16
N PRO A 36 -1.38 6.79 -8.67
CA PRO A 36 -2.23 6.10 -9.64
C PRO A 36 -1.51 5.62 -10.89
N GLU A 37 -0.46 6.33 -11.34
CA GLU A 37 0.22 6.00 -12.58
C GLU A 37 1.04 4.72 -12.51
N THR A 38 1.49 4.31 -11.32
CA THR A 38 2.27 3.07 -11.17
C THR A 38 1.40 1.85 -11.45
N PHE A 39 0.09 1.93 -11.18
CA PHE A 39 -0.88 0.88 -11.54
C PHE A 39 -1.19 0.83 -13.05
N LEU A 40 -0.80 1.84 -13.83
CA LEU A 40 -0.96 1.82 -15.28
C LEU A 40 0.13 0.99 -15.98
N ASP A 41 1.25 0.72 -15.31
CA ASP A 41 2.25 -0.24 -15.79
C ASP A 41 1.74 -1.66 -15.56
N LYS A 42 1.36 -2.32 -16.66
CA LYS A 42 0.87 -3.70 -16.66
C LYS A 42 1.90 -4.69 -16.10
N SER A 43 3.19 -4.40 -16.17
CA SER A 43 4.24 -5.30 -15.66
C SER A 43 4.42 -5.23 -14.14
N ARG A 44 3.89 -4.18 -13.48
CA ARG A 44 4.11 -3.90 -12.05
C ARG A 44 3.67 -5.05 -11.15
N GLY A 45 2.45 -5.55 -11.32
CA GLY A 45 1.90 -6.59 -10.44
C GLY A 45 2.77 -7.85 -10.36
N ALA A 46 3.31 -8.29 -11.50
CA ALA A 46 4.19 -9.46 -11.53
C ALA A 46 5.58 -9.16 -10.94
N LYS A 47 6.10 -7.93 -11.11
CA LYS A 47 7.38 -7.50 -10.53
C LYS A 47 7.28 -7.44 -9.00
N ASP A 48 6.27 -6.74 -8.48
CA ASP A 48 6.01 -6.60 -7.04
C ASP A 48 5.83 -7.96 -6.37
N ALA A 49 5.06 -8.86 -7.00
CA ALA A 49 4.84 -10.21 -6.49
C ALA A 49 6.14 -11.02 -6.36
N ARG A 50 7.01 -10.96 -7.37
CA ARG A 50 8.31 -11.67 -7.33
C ARG A 50 9.22 -11.09 -6.25
N GLU A 51 9.27 -9.77 -6.11
CA GLU A 51 10.08 -9.15 -5.06
C GLU A 51 9.53 -9.47 -3.67
N ALA A 52 8.21 -9.43 -3.48
CA ALA A 52 7.57 -9.80 -2.22
C ALA A 52 7.85 -11.27 -1.84
N ILE A 53 7.77 -12.21 -2.80
CA ILE A 53 8.12 -13.62 -2.57
C ILE A 53 9.59 -13.76 -2.15
N LYS A 54 10.49 -13.06 -2.84
CA LYS A 54 11.94 -13.07 -2.54
C LYS A 54 12.20 -12.58 -1.11
N LEU A 55 11.61 -11.45 -0.72
CA LEU A 55 11.75 -10.87 0.62
C LEU A 55 11.14 -11.75 1.71
N ALA A 56 9.97 -12.35 1.45
CA ALA A 56 9.32 -13.28 2.36
C ALA A 56 10.17 -14.55 2.57
N ALA A 57 10.73 -15.10 1.49
CA ALA A 57 11.59 -16.29 1.56
C ALA A 57 12.90 -16.02 2.32
N ALA A 58 13.47 -14.82 2.19
CA ALA A 58 14.65 -14.39 2.95
C ALA A 58 14.39 -14.34 4.47
N ASN A 59 13.16 -14.01 4.86
CA ASN A 59 12.74 -14.01 6.26
C ASN A 59 12.30 -15.39 6.75
N GLY A 60 12.31 -16.41 5.90
CA GLY A 60 11.77 -17.73 6.24
C GLY A 60 10.27 -17.67 6.54
N GLN A 61 9.53 -16.75 5.93
CA GLN A 61 8.08 -16.68 6.09
C GLN A 61 7.48 -18.04 5.65
N PRO A 62 6.69 -18.71 6.51
CA PRO A 62 6.26 -20.09 6.25
C PRO A 62 5.14 -20.15 5.21
N ALA A 63 5.04 -21.29 4.52
CA ALA A 63 3.90 -21.59 3.66
C ALA A 63 2.60 -21.57 4.46
N GLY A 64 1.51 -21.13 3.83
CA GLY A 64 0.22 -20.90 4.48
C GLY A 64 0.10 -19.53 5.16
N SER A 65 1.17 -18.73 5.31
CA SER A 65 1.04 -17.32 5.75
C SER A 65 0.60 -16.40 4.61
N ALA A 66 0.34 -15.12 4.87
CA ALA A 66 -0.12 -14.16 3.85
C ALA A 66 0.87 -13.03 3.59
N ILE A 67 0.79 -12.48 2.36
CA ILE A 67 1.40 -11.21 1.98
C ILE A 67 0.27 -10.27 1.54
N TYR A 68 0.18 -9.11 2.18
CA TYR A 68 -0.78 -8.06 1.83
C TYR A 68 -0.16 -7.13 0.78
N PHE A 69 -0.82 -6.96 -0.36
CA PHE A 69 -0.40 -6.02 -1.40
C PHE A 69 -1.20 -4.73 -1.29
N ALA A 70 -0.50 -3.61 -1.26
CA ALA A 70 -1.09 -2.34 -0.89
C ALA A 70 -1.52 -1.49 -2.09
N VAL A 71 -2.70 -0.87 -1.99
CA VAL A 71 -3.27 0.14 -2.90
C VAL A 71 -3.62 1.36 -2.05
N ASP A 72 -2.72 2.32 -1.99
CA ASP A 72 -2.67 3.33 -0.93
C ASP A 72 -3.27 4.66 -1.39
N GLY A 73 -4.59 4.65 -1.60
CA GLY A 73 -5.36 5.86 -1.86
C GLY A 73 -5.31 6.38 -3.30
N VAL A 74 -4.98 5.53 -4.27
CA VAL A 74 -4.98 5.91 -5.70
C VAL A 74 -6.37 6.32 -6.19
N ASP A 75 -7.42 5.69 -5.66
CA ASP A 75 -8.81 6.02 -5.91
C ASP A 75 -9.19 7.39 -5.33
N GLN A 76 -8.77 7.69 -4.10
CA GLN A 76 -8.91 9.02 -3.52
C GLN A 76 -8.11 10.06 -4.32
N THR A 77 -6.90 9.73 -4.74
CA THR A 77 -6.04 10.63 -5.54
C THR A 77 -6.70 11.04 -6.85
N ILE A 78 -7.37 10.11 -7.55
CA ILE A 78 -8.16 10.44 -8.75
C ILE A 78 -9.30 11.39 -8.40
N LYS A 79 -10.04 11.14 -7.31
CA LYS A 79 -11.12 12.03 -6.86
C LYS A 79 -10.61 13.45 -6.58
N ASP A 80 -9.47 13.56 -5.91
CA ASP A 80 -8.84 14.84 -5.58
C ASP A 80 -8.29 15.56 -6.82
N SER A 81 -7.76 14.82 -7.79
CA SER A 81 -7.26 15.38 -9.06
C SER A 81 -8.41 15.93 -9.92
N VAL A 82 -9.56 15.25 -9.94
CA VAL A 82 -10.77 15.75 -10.62
C VAL A 82 -11.32 17.00 -9.94
N PHE A 83 -11.28 17.07 -8.61
CA PHE A 83 -11.64 18.28 -7.87
C PHE A 83 -10.69 19.44 -8.21
N GLU A 84 -9.38 19.20 -8.19
CA GLU A 84 -8.36 20.20 -8.51
C GLU A 84 -8.48 20.69 -9.97
N TRP A 85 -8.86 19.81 -10.90
CA TRP A 85 -9.16 20.17 -12.28
C TRP A 85 -10.28 21.20 -12.39
N ARG A 86 -11.40 21.00 -11.68
CA ARG A 86 -12.53 21.94 -11.65
C ARG A 86 -12.12 23.30 -11.10
N VAL A 87 -11.35 23.30 -10.00
CA VAL A 87 -10.88 24.54 -9.37
C VAL A 87 -10.00 25.36 -10.30
N ASN A 88 -9.12 24.71 -11.06
CA ASN A 88 -8.19 25.41 -11.96
C ASN A 88 -8.66 25.45 -13.43
N LYS A 89 -9.89 24.99 -13.73
CA LYS A 89 -10.43 24.90 -15.10
C LYS A 89 -9.47 24.20 -16.07
N GLY A 90 -8.83 23.15 -15.58
CA GLY A 90 -7.83 22.37 -16.31
C GLY A 90 -6.43 22.96 -16.45
N GLN A 91 -6.21 24.17 -15.92
CA GLN A 91 -4.89 24.80 -15.92
C GLN A 91 -4.02 24.32 -14.76
N VAL A 92 -2.74 24.73 -14.78
CA VAL A 92 -1.81 24.53 -13.66
C VAL A 92 -2.32 25.10 -12.35
N VAL A 93 -1.88 24.53 -11.21
CA VAL A 93 -2.24 25.07 -9.90
C VAL A 93 -1.68 26.48 -9.75
N GLN A 94 -2.57 27.46 -9.61
CA GLN A 94 -2.19 28.87 -9.54
C GLN A 94 -1.28 29.16 -8.33
N PRO A 95 -0.30 30.08 -8.44
CA PRO A 95 0.68 30.34 -7.38
C PRO A 95 0.07 30.64 -6.00
N ALA A 96 -1.00 31.43 -5.96
CA ALA A 96 -1.70 31.76 -4.71
C ALA A 96 -2.34 30.53 -4.05
N ARG A 97 -2.95 29.65 -4.85
CA ARG A 97 -3.54 28.39 -4.37
C ARG A 97 -2.46 27.42 -3.90
N LYS A 98 -1.38 27.27 -4.66
CA LYS A 98 -0.19 26.46 -4.27
C LYS A 98 0.34 26.92 -2.92
N LYS A 99 0.55 28.23 -2.72
CA LYS A 99 1.00 28.80 -1.44
C LYS A 99 0.02 28.47 -0.30
N ARG A 100 -1.29 28.60 -0.53
CA ARG A 100 -2.32 28.28 0.48
C ARG A 100 -2.33 26.80 0.85
N LEU A 101 -2.28 25.89 -0.13
CA LEU A 101 -2.26 24.45 0.10
C LEU A 101 -1.02 24.05 0.92
N LEU A 102 0.16 24.50 0.51
CA LEU A 102 1.41 24.18 1.19
C LEU A 102 1.53 24.78 2.59
N LYS A 103 0.87 25.92 2.84
CA LYS A 103 0.74 26.48 4.19
C LYS A 103 -0.19 25.65 5.07
N ALA A 104 -1.25 25.07 4.49
CA ALA A 104 -2.20 24.25 5.24
C ALA A 104 -1.59 22.89 5.62
N ASP A 105 -0.92 22.24 4.67
CA ASP A 105 -0.18 20.99 4.92
C ASP A 105 0.94 20.82 3.86
N PRO A 106 2.22 20.65 4.28
CA PRO A 106 3.32 20.35 3.37
C PRO A 106 3.11 19.09 2.51
N SER A 107 2.25 18.14 2.92
CA SER A 107 1.90 16.93 2.18
C SER A 107 1.17 17.23 0.85
N PHE A 108 0.53 18.40 0.72
CA PHE A 108 -0.12 18.83 -0.53
C PHE A 108 0.85 18.97 -1.72
N ARG A 109 2.19 18.95 -1.50
CA ARG A 109 3.15 18.83 -2.61
C ARG A 109 2.85 17.61 -3.48
N LYS A 110 2.47 16.48 -2.87
CA LYS A 110 2.13 15.25 -3.57
C LYS A 110 0.82 15.36 -4.33
N HIS A 111 -0.21 15.92 -3.68
CA HIS A 111 -1.50 16.27 -4.33
C HIS A 111 -1.30 17.10 -5.59
N ILE A 112 -0.52 18.18 -5.49
CA ILE A 112 -0.22 19.06 -6.63
C ILE A 112 0.48 18.25 -7.73
N LYS A 113 1.53 17.49 -7.39
CA LYS A 113 2.26 16.65 -8.36
C LYS A 113 1.32 15.69 -9.11
N PHE A 114 0.42 15.03 -8.41
CA PHE A 114 -0.53 14.09 -9.01
C PHE A 114 -1.54 14.78 -9.92
N TYR A 115 -2.10 15.91 -9.49
CA TYR A 115 -2.98 16.70 -10.34
C TYR A 115 -2.28 17.17 -11.62
N GLU A 116 -1.04 17.68 -11.50
CA GLU A 116 -0.25 18.17 -12.64
C GLU A 116 -0.07 17.08 -13.71
N ARG A 117 0.15 15.83 -13.29
CA ARG A 117 0.26 14.70 -14.21
C ARG A 117 -1.09 14.20 -14.71
N PHE A 118 -2.11 14.12 -13.84
CA PHE A 118 -3.48 13.73 -14.19
C PHE A 118 -4.02 14.54 -15.36
N ARG A 119 -3.83 15.86 -15.32
CA ARG A 119 -4.13 16.78 -16.43
C ARG A 119 -3.64 16.28 -17.79
N LEU A 120 -2.44 15.68 -17.82
CA LEU A 120 -1.77 15.30 -19.06
C LEU A 120 -2.19 13.92 -19.55
N TYR A 121 -2.42 12.97 -18.63
CA TYR A 121 -2.64 11.58 -19.03
C TYR A 121 -4.11 11.15 -19.05
N HIS A 122 -5.03 11.84 -18.35
CA HIS A 122 -6.38 11.31 -18.08
C HIS A 122 -7.14 10.92 -19.37
N LYS A 123 -7.07 11.76 -20.41
CA LYS A 123 -7.78 11.53 -21.67
C LYS A 123 -7.24 10.28 -22.36
N ALA A 124 -5.93 10.11 -22.39
CA ALA A 124 -5.27 8.98 -23.03
C ALA A 124 -5.45 7.66 -22.26
N LYS A 125 -5.50 7.72 -20.92
CA LYS A 125 -5.55 6.50 -20.09
C LYS A 125 -6.96 6.07 -19.73
N PHE A 126 -7.87 7.01 -19.49
CA PHE A 126 -9.25 6.70 -19.13
C PHE A 126 -10.22 6.86 -20.30
N GLY A 127 -9.82 7.49 -21.41
CA GLY A 127 -10.73 7.76 -22.53
C GLY A 127 -11.83 8.77 -22.21
N LYS A 128 -11.67 9.57 -21.15
CA LYS A 128 -12.70 10.47 -20.61
C LYS A 128 -12.22 11.90 -20.50
N HIS A 129 -13.15 12.85 -20.63
CA HIS A 129 -12.95 14.21 -20.13
C HIS A 129 -12.68 14.18 -18.62
N ALA A 130 -11.83 15.07 -18.10
CA ALA A 130 -11.36 15.04 -16.72
C ALA A 130 -12.51 15.02 -15.70
N GLU A 131 -13.56 15.81 -15.94
CA GLU A 131 -14.70 15.90 -15.02
C GLU A 131 -15.59 14.65 -15.00
N ALA A 132 -15.48 13.80 -16.03
CA ALA A 132 -16.17 12.52 -16.14
C ALA A 132 -15.35 11.35 -15.59
N VAL A 133 -14.05 11.56 -15.29
CA VAL A 133 -13.23 10.58 -14.59
C VAL A 133 -13.74 10.47 -13.14
N SER A 134 -13.77 9.25 -12.63
CA SER A 134 -14.14 8.94 -11.26
C SER A 134 -13.11 8.03 -10.60
N HIS A 135 -13.11 7.99 -9.27
CA HIS A 135 -12.29 7.07 -8.48
C HIS A 135 -12.46 5.58 -8.89
N ARG A 136 -13.63 5.20 -9.44
CA ARG A 136 -13.89 3.85 -9.97
C ARG A 136 -13.10 3.51 -11.23
N ASP A 137 -12.61 4.51 -11.97
CA ASP A 137 -11.84 4.29 -13.19
C ASP A 137 -10.45 3.71 -12.91
N MET A 138 -10.02 3.69 -11.64
CA MET A 138 -8.83 2.93 -11.22
C MET A 138 -9.07 1.43 -11.09
N LEU A 139 -10.30 0.96 -10.95
CA LEU A 139 -10.59 -0.44 -10.66
C LEU A 139 -10.07 -1.41 -11.73
N PRO A 140 -10.17 -1.14 -13.04
CA PRO A 140 -9.57 -2.03 -14.05
C PRO A 140 -8.05 -2.19 -13.93
N PHE A 141 -7.34 -1.14 -13.50
CA PHE A 141 -5.89 -1.16 -13.32
C PHE A 141 -5.49 -1.90 -12.03
N VAL A 142 -6.24 -1.68 -10.95
CA VAL A 142 -6.10 -2.44 -9.70
C VAL A 142 -6.44 -3.93 -9.91
N ASP A 143 -7.48 -4.24 -10.69
CA ASP A 143 -7.86 -5.60 -11.07
C ASP A 143 -6.70 -6.31 -11.79
N HIS A 144 -6.15 -5.67 -12.83
CA HIS A 144 -5.01 -6.19 -13.57
C HIS A 144 -3.79 -6.43 -12.66
N TYR A 145 -3.45 -5.48 -11.80
CA TYR A 145 -2.38 -5.62 -10.82
C TYR A 145 -2.58 -6.88 -9.95
N PHE A 146 -3.76 -7.04 -9.36
CA PHE A 146 -4.06 -8.18 -8.50
C PHE A 146 -4.16 -9.51 -9.25
N ARG A 147 -4.56 -9.53 -10.53
CA ARG A 147 -4.49 -10.74 -11.36
C ARG A 147 -3.06 -11.20 -11.56
N GLU A 148 -2.13 -10.28 -11.86
CA GLU A 148 -0.72 -10.63 -12.01
C GLU A 148 -0.10 -11.07 -10.68
N VAL A 149 -0.42 -10.39 -9.58
CA VAL A 149 -0.03 -10.84 -8.23
C VAL A 149 -0.55 -12.25 -7.98
N ASN A 150 -1.83 -12.50 -8.21
CA ASN A 150 -2.47 -13.80 -8.00
C ASN A 150 -1.81 -14.90 -8.85
N ARG A 151 -1.53 -14.61 -10.13
CA ARG A 151 -0.85 -15.54 -11.03
C ARG A 151 0.53 -15.95 -10.52
N VAL A 152 1.35 -14.98 -10.10
CA VAL A 152 2.71 -15.23 -9.61
C VAL A 152 2.69 -15.96 -8.26
N LEU A 153 1.85 -15.52 -7.32
CA LEU A 153 1.76 -16.13 -5.99
C LEU A 153 1.19 -17.55 -6.02
N LYS A 154 0.22 -17.83 -6.90
CA LYS A 154 -0.30 -19.19 -7.10
C LYS A 154 0.74 -20.12 -7.71
N ALA A 155 1.57 -19.64 -8.64
CA ALA A 155 2.65 -20.43 -9.21
C ALA A 155 3.73 -20.77 -8.17
N ASP A 156 3.99 -19.88 -7.20
CA ASP A 156 4.87 -20.15 -6.06
C ASP A 156 4.23 -21.10 -5.03
N GLY A 157 2.93 -20.93 -4.76
CA GLY A 157 2.13 -21.84 -3.94
C GLY A 157 2.30 -21.71 -2.43
N ARG A 158 3.23 -20.87 -1.94
CA ARG A 158 3.46 -20.75 -0.48
C ARG A 158 2.55 -19.76 0.23
N TYR A 159 2.24 -18.61 -0.37
CA TYR A 159 1.62 -17.51 0.36
C TYR A 159 0.21 -17.20 -0.11
N ARG A 160 -0.67 -16.92 0.87
CA ARG A 160 -1.99 -16.34 0.66
C ARG A 160 -1.87 -14.84 0.35
N ILE A 161 -2.91 -14.27 -0.24
CA ILE A 161 -2.92 -12.88 -0.71
C ILE A 161 -3.88 -12.05 0.13
N GLY A 162 -3.38 -10.96 0.70
CA GLY A 162 -4.19 -9.89 1.26
C GLY A 162 -4.19 -8.64 0.38
N VAL A 163 -5.22 -7.81 0.51
CA VAL A 163 -5.24 -6.46 -0.06
C VAL A 163 -5.23 -5.44 1.08
N TYR A 164 -4.38 -4.42 0.97
CA TYR A 164 -4.47 -3.20 1.78
C TYR A 164 -5.02 -2.06 0.93
N GLY A 165 -5.95 -1.26 1.46
CA GLY A 165 -6.44 -0.06 0.76
C GLY A 165 -7.80 0.45 1.25
N SER A 166 -8.47 1.24 0.39
CA SER A 166 -9.81 1.76 0.66
C SER A 166 -10.87 0.66 0.73
N GLY A 167 -12.04 0.97 1.29
CA GLY A 167 -13.15 0.02 1.32
C GLY A 167 -13.65 -0.38 -0.08
N MET A 168 -13.59 0.53 -1.06
CA MET A 168 -13.90 0.20 -2.45
C MET A 168 -12.91 -0.82 -3.02
N VAL A 169 -11.60 -0.61 -2.82
CA VAL A 169 -10.57 -1.54 -3.30
C VAL A 169 -10.71 -2.90 -2.62
N CYS A 170 -10.85 -2.93 -1.28
CA CYS A 170 -11.06 -4.17 -0.55
C CYS A 170 -12.32 -4.91 -0.99
N SER A 171 -13.43 -4.20 -1.23
CA SER A 171 -14.67 -4.80 -1.74
C SER A 171 -14.48 -5.40 -3.12
N TYR A 172 -13.83 -4.66 -4.03
CA TYR A 172 -13.66 -5.08 -5.40
C TYR A 172 -12.73 -6.30 -5.52
N VAL A 173 -11.53 -6.22 -4.93
CA VAL A 173 -10.50 -7.27 -5.05
C VAL A 173 -10.96 -8.57 -4.40
N ARG A 174 -11.58 -8.51 -3.22
CA ARG A 174 -12.11 -9.70 -2.54
C ARG A 174 -13.36 -10.24 -3.22
N GLY A 175 -14.24 -9.38 -3.72
CA GLY A 175 -15.42 -9.80 -4.49
C GLY A 175 -15.08 -10.53 -5.80
N LYS A 176 -13.85 -10.35 -6.31
CA LYS A 176 -13.31 -11.07 -7.47
C LYS A 176 -12.45 -12.29 -7.09
N ASN A 177 -12.37 -12.65 -5.81
CA ASN A 177 -11.52 -13.72 -5.28
C ASN A 177 -10.02 -13.57 -5.65
N LEU A 178 -9.55 -12.33 -5.78
CA LEU A 178 -8.15 -12.05 -6.09
C LEU A 178 -7.27 -11.95 -4.82
N ALA A 179 -7.89 -11.62 -3.68
CA ALA A 179 -7.29 -11.64 -2.35
C ALA A 179 -8.27 -12.26 -1.33
N GLU A 180 -7.72 -12.96 -0.34
CA GLU A 180 -8.47 -13.61 0.74
C GLU A 180 -8.79 -12.61 1.87
N PHE A 181 -7.81 -11.77 2.20
CA PHE A 181 -7.87 -10.84 3.33
C PHE A 181 -7.99 -9.38 2.91
N CYS A 182 -8.63 -8.57 3.74
CA CYS A 182 -8.58 -7.10 3.62
C CYS A 182 -7.97 -6.48 4.89
N TRP A 183 -6.94 -5.66 4.67
CA TRP A 183 -6.43 -4.68 5.60
C TRP A 183 -6.93 -3.29 5.20
N LEU A 184 -7.97 -2.83 5.88
CA LEU A 184 -8.60 -1.55 5.62
C LEU A 184 -7.70 -0.40 6.09
N ALA A 185 -7.38 0.53 5.19
CA ALA A 185 -6.58 1.70 5.49
C ALA A 185 -7.28 2.65 6.49
N MET A 186 -6.50 3.46 7.21
CA MET A 186 -7.02 4.34 8.26
C MET A 186 -7.98 5.41 7.72
N SER A 187 -7.74 5.89 6.50
CA SER A 187 -8.47 7.02 5.93
C SER A 187 -9.96 6.71 5.72
N THR A 188 -10.78 7.15 6.68
CA THR A 188 -12.24 6.99 6.65
C THR A 188 -12.92 7.79 5.54
N GLY A 189 -12.20 8.73 4.91
CA GLY A 189 -12.68 9.55 3.80
C GLY A 189 -12.49 8.90 2.43
N TRP A 190 -11.69 7.83 2.33
CA TRP A 190 -11.48 7.13 1.07
C TRP A 190 -12.73 6.41 0.58
N PRO A 191 -12.89 6.26 -0.76
CA PRO A 191 -14.06 5.64 -1.35
C PRO A 191 -14.43 4.28 -0.71
N GLY A 192 -15.69 4.14 -0.29
CA GLY A 192 -16.24 2.89 0.24
C GLY A 192 -15.76 2.49 1.65
N THR A 193 -14.87 3.26 2.29
CA THR A 193 -14.26 2.86 3.57
C THR A 193 -15.28 2.73 4.69
N LYS A 194 -16.23 3.67 4.81
CA LYS A 194 -17.24 3.64 5.88
C LYS A 194 -18.17 2.44 5.75
N GLU A 195 -18.64 2.18 4.54
CA GLU A 195 -19.55 1.07 4.23
C GLU A 195 -18.85 -0.28 4.45
N TYR A 196 -17.59 -0.40 4.01
CA TYR A 196 -16.80 -1.62 4.19
C TYR A 196 -16.48 -1.90 5.66
N PHE A 197 -16.15 -0.84 6.41
CA PHE A 197 -15.93 -0.92 7.85
C PHE A 197 -17.19 -1.41 8.59
N ALA A 198 -18.33 -0.75 8.34
CA ALA A 198 -19.62 -1.08 8.95
C ALA A 198 -20.09 -2.50 8.58
N GLY A 199 -19.81 -2.96 7.35
CA GLY A 199 -20.10 -4.32 6.93
C GLY A 199 -19.25 -5.40 7.61
N GLY A 200 -18.24 -5.02 8.41
CA GLY A 200 -17.45 -5.96 9.21
C GLY A 200 -16.65 -6.98 8.40
N LYS A 201 -16.45 -6.76 7.09
CA LYS A 201 -15.79 -7.73 6.20
C LYS A 201 -14.26 -7.67 6.29
N TRP A 202 -13.68 -6.62 6.89
CA TRP A 202 -12.23 -6.48 7.07
C TRP A 202 -11.63 -7.53 8.01
N ASN A 203 -10.36 -7.84 7.82
CA ASN A 203 -9.56 -8.72 8.68
C ASN A 203 -8.67 -7.89 9.62
N LEU A 204 -8.17 -6.78 9.09
CA LEU A 204 -7.36 -5.80 9.80
C LEU A 204 -7.86 -4.39 9.45
N VAL A 205 -7.86 -3.48 10.41
CA VAL A 205 -8.16 -2.06 10.16
C VAL A 205 -7.12 -1.16 10.81
N GLN A 206 -6.47 -0.34 10.00
CA GLN A 206 -5.51 0.64 10.47
C GLN A 206 -6.21 1.75 11.23
N GLN A 207 -5.62 2.13 12.35
CA GLN A 207 -6.03 3.21 13.23
C GLN A 207 -5.07 4.40 13.04
N HIS A 208 -5.39 5.53 13.68
CA HIS A 208 -4.50 6.68 13.67
C HIS A 208 -3.11 6.34 14.24
N SER A 209 -2.09 6.96 13.65
CA SER A 209 -0.71 6.87 14.13
C SER A 209 -0.65 7.24 15.61
N THR A 210 -0.02 6.37 16.39
CA THR A 210 0.17 6.56 17.82
C THR A 210 1.65 6.76 18.13
N PHE A 211 1.91 7.60 19.12
CA PHE A 211 3.26 7.97 19.56
C PHE A 211 3.59 7.26 20.87
N CYS A 212 4.57 6.38 20.83
CA CYS A 212 5.09 5.72 22.02
C CYS A 212 6.22 6.58 22.60
N LYS A 213 5.90 7.60 23.40
CA LYS A 213 6.88 8.60 23.90
C LYS A 213 8.11 8.00 24.59
N ASN A 214 7.95 6.87 25.26
CA ASN A 214 9.02 6.17 25.97
C ASN A 214 9.87 5.27 25.05
N TRP A 215 9.46 5.08 23.80
CA TRP A 215 10.19 4.30 22.82
C TRP A 215 10.88 5.28 21.87
N GLN A 216 12.20 5.34 21.95
CA GLN A 216 13.00 6.24 21.13
C GLN A 216 13.96 5.44 20.25
N PHE A 217 13.94 5.70 18.95
CA PHE A 217 14.97 5.24 18.03
C PHE A 217 16.24 6.11 18.24
N ASN A 218 17.36 5.45 18.56
CA ASN A 218 18.66 6.06 18.82
C ASN A 218 18.65 7.21 19.86
N GLY A 219 17.72 7.17 20.83
CA GLY A 219 17.60 8.17 21.89
C GLY A 219 17.24 9.58 21.43
N ARG A 220 16.72 9.74 20.19
CA ARG A 220 16.43 11.05 19.59
C ARG A 220 15.05 11.10 18.94
N GLU A 221 14.64 10.04 18.25
CA GLU A 221 13.39 10.03 17.50
C GLU A 221 12.32 9.21 18.22
N THR A 222 11.17 9.82 18.51
CA THR A 222 10.03 9.08 19.07
C THR A 222 9.54 8.04 18.07
N ALA A 223 9.45 6.78 18.51
CA ALA A 223 8.92 5.71 17.70
C ALA A 223 7.45 5.97 17.35
N ARG A 224 7.17 6.00 16.05
CA ARG A 224 5.83 6.20 15.48
C ARG A 224 5.32 4.86 14.98
N PHE A 225 4.13 4.48 15.44
CA PHE A 225 3.48 3.26 15.02
C PHE A 225 2.09 3.57 14.48
N ASP A 226 1.77 3.01 13.32
CA ASP A 226 0.37 2.90 12.89
C ASP A 226 -0.22 1.68 13.57
N PHE A 227 -1.13 1.89 14.52
CA PHE A 227 -1.81 0.78 15.16
C PHE A 227 -2.85 0.17 14.25
N ASN A 228 -3.07 -1.13 14.42
CA ASN A 228 -4.02 -1.88 13.62
C ASN A 228 -4.85 -2.77 14.52
N ARG A 229 -6.17 -2.77 14.32
CA ARG A 229 -7.07 -3.67 15.04
C ARG A 229 -7.35 -4.89 14.19
N MET A 230 -6.96 -6.06 14.69
CA MET A 230 -7.29 -7.34 14.08
C MET A 230 -8.71 -7.74 14.47
N LYS A 231 -9.45 -8.34 13.53
CA LYS A 231 -10.76 -8.94 13.82
C LYS A 231 -10.63 -10.24 14.63
N GLY A 232 -9.47 -10.88 14.58
CA GLY A 232 -9.19 -12.19 15.19
C GLY A 232 -9.16 -13.31 14.15
N GLY A 233 -8.80 -14.51 14.60
CA GLY A 233 -8.64 -15.70 13.75
C GLY A 233 -7.35 -15.70 12.92
N ASP A 234 -7.30 -16.61 11.96
CA ASP A 234 -6.21 -16.69 10.99
C ASP A 234 -6.41 -15.62 9.90
N ILE A 235 -5.48 -14.68 9.86
CA ILE A 235 -5.42 -13.60 8.87
C ILE A 235 -4.07 -13.61 8.14
N GLY A 236 -3.37 -14.76 8.16
CA GLY A 236 -2.08 -14.93 7.50
C GLY A 236 -0.87 -14.58 8.34
N GLN A 237 -1.04 -14.37 9.64
CA GLN A 237 0.05 -14.10 10.57
C GLN A 237 0.93 -15.34 10.78
N TRP A 238 2.20 -15.15 11.10
CA TRP A 238 3.14 -16.23 11.39
C TRP A 238 4.01 -15.90 12.61
N SER A 239 4.34 -16.92 13.41
CA SER A 239 5.15 -16.79 14.63
C SER A 239 6.30 -17.80 14.68
N LYS A 240 6.53 -18.54 13.60
CA LYS A 240 7.63 -19.47 13.42
C LYS A 240 8.17 -19.35 12.00
N LYS A 241 9.48 -19.44 11.84
CA LYS A 241 10.11 -19.47 10.52
C LYS A 241 10.03 -20.87 9.91
N GLY A 242 9.80 -20.91 8.61
CA GLY A 242 10.08 -22.05 7.74
C GLY A 242 11.51 -21.99 7.19
N LYS A 243 11.72 -22.62 6.03
CA LYS A 243 13.01 -22.62 5.35
C LYS A 243 13.39 -21.21 4.87
N VAL A 244 14.52 -20.70 5.33
CA VAL A 244 15.12 -19.45 4.84
C VAL A 244 15.78 -19.69 3.48
N THR A 245 15.49 -18.83 2.51
CA THR A 245 16.18 -18.80 1.22
C THR A 245 16.80 -17.41 1.05
N PRO A 246 18.14 -17.28 1.02
CA PRO A 246 18.78 -15.97 0.88
C PRO A 246 18.27 -15.22 -0.35
N ALA A 247 18.10 -13.91 -0.21
CA ALA A 247 17.71 -13.01 -1.29
C ALA A 247 18.94 -12.18 -1.71
N PRO A 248 19.65 -12.55 -2.79
CA PRO A 248 20.78 -11.78 -3.29
C PRO A 248 20.37 -10.33 -3.58
N GLY A 249 21.20 -9.37 -3.15
CA GLY A 249 20.97 -7.94 -3.37
C GLY A 249 20.21 -7.21 -2.27
N LEU A 250 19.78 -7.88 -1.19
CA LEU A 250 19.51 -7.18 0.07
C LEU A 250 20.85 -6.65 0.60
N PRO A 251 21.02 -5.33 0.82
CA PRO A 251 22.28 -4.82 1.37
C PRO A 251 22.53 -5.42 2.76
N ALA A 252 23.79 -5.48 3.19
CA ALA A 252 24.15 -6.01 4.51
C ALA A 252 23.84 -5.03 5.66
N LYS A 253 23.63 -3.75 5.36
CA LYS A 253 23.25 -2.69 6.30
C LYS A 253 22.29 -1.72 5.61
N CYS A 254 21.22 -1.35 6.31
CA CYS A 254 20.38 -0.23 5.91
C CYS A 254 21.11 1.10 6.17
N LYS A 255 21.08 2.01 5.19
CA LYS A 255 21.35 3.44 5.40
C LYS A 255 20.01 4.17 5.40
N PRO A 256 19.38 4.35 6.57
CA PRO A 256 18.08 5.01 6.62
C PRO A 256 18.19 6.42 6.04
N SER A 257 17.35 6.74 5.06
CA SER A 257 17.11 8.11 4.60
C SER A 257 15.99 8.73 5.45
N TRP A 258 16.28 8.97 6.72
CA TRP A 258 15.47 9.85 7.56
C TRP A 258 16.11 11.23 7.59
#